data_AF-A0A1F6C2T5-F1
#
_entry.id   AF-A0A1F6C2T5-F1
#
_cell.length_a   1.000
_cell.length_b   1.000
_cell.length_c   1.000
_cell.angle_alpha   90.00
_cell.angle_beta   90.00
_cell.angle_gamma   90.00
#
_symmetry.space_group_name_H-M   'P 1'
#
loop_
_entity.id
_entity.type
_entity.pdbx_description
1 polymer ?
#
loop_
_entity_poly.entity_id
_entity_poly.type
_entity_poly.pdbx_seq_one_letter_code
_entity_poly.pdbx_strand_id
1 'polypeptide(L)'
;MRHRNARRPVGKCKGCGLNFRTFCGKFENPKEMWVTGRCKGFMNEALLQEYLREAETPHLVTSKMVRQEVARLRATEPHYQGKERPEHRYV
;
A
#
# COMPACT_ATOMS: atom_id res chain seq x y z
N MET A 1 12.35 -14.91 15.32
CA MET A 1 11.31 -15.58 14.50
C MET A 1 10.29 -14.54 14.05
N ARG A 2 10.12 -14.28 12.75
CA ARG A 2 9.09 -13.33 12.28
C ARG A 2 7.73 -14.03 12.33
N HIS A 3 6.87 -13.65 13.28
CA HIS A 3 5.51 -14.18 13.36
C HIS A 3 4.74 -13.75 12.10
N ARG A 4 4.62 -14.66 11.13
CA ARG A 4 3.92 -14.48 9.84
C ARG A 4 2.46 -14.01 10.00
N ASN A 5 1.90 -14.11 11.21
CA ASN A 5 0.54 -13.76 11.58
C ASN A 5 0.46 -12.78 12.77
N ALA A 6 1.52 -12.00 13.02
CA ALA A 6 1.56 -10.98 14.07
C ALA A 6 0.47 -9.93 13.89
N ARG A 7 0.41 -9.34 12.68
CA ARG A 7 -0.54 -8.28 12.31
C ARG A 7 -1.97 -8.73 12.15
N ARG A 8 -2.23 -10.04 12.04
CA ARG A 8 -3.57 -10.56 11.75
C ARG A 8 -4.50 -10.39 12.95
N PRO A 9 -5.62 -9.63 12.82
CA PRO A 9 -6.62 -9.52 13.86
C PRO A 9 -7.27 -10.89 14.13
N VAL A 10 -7.63 -11.17 15.38
CA VAL A 10 -8.24 -12.46 15.77
C VAL A 10 -9.42 -12.24 16.71
N GLY A 11 -10.32 -13.23 16.76
CA GLY A 11 -11.34 -13.38 17.81
C GLY A 11 -12.05 -12.07 18.16
N LYS A 12 -11.62 -11.47 19.28
CA LYS A 12 -12.15 -10.23 19.87
C LYS A 12 -12.09 -8.98 18.97
N CYS A 13 -11.32 -9.01 17.88
CA CYS A 13 -11.30 -7.94 16.87
C CYS A 13 -12.56 -7.89 15.98
N LYS A 14 -13.50 -8.83 16.10
CA LYS A 14 -14.78 -8.82 15.36
C LYS A 14 -15.54 -7.52 15.65
N GLY A 15 -15.88 -6.77 14.59
CA GLY A 15 -16.60 -5.48 14.70
C GLY A 15 -15.71 -4.23 14.83
N CYS A 16 -14.38 -4.36 14.90
CA CYS A 16 -13.49 -3.21 14.93
C CYS A 16 -13.32 -2.58 13.53
N GLY A 17 -13.48 -1.27 13.40
CA GLY A 17 -13.24 -0.55 12.13
C GLY A 17 -11.79 -0.65 11.62
N LEU A 18 -10.82 -0.93 12.50
CA LEU A 18 -9.41 -1.14 12.15
C LEU A 18 -9.07 -2.60 11.81
N ASN A 19 -10.08 -3.49 11.69
CA ASN A 19 -9.89 -4.90 11.36
C ASN A 19 -10.07 -5.14 9.85
N PHE A 20 -8.96 -5.22 9.11
CA PHE A 20 -8.95 -5.50 7.67
C PHE A 20 -8.81 -6.99 7.34
N ARG A 21 -9.20 -7.89 8.27
CA ARG A 21 -9.14 -9.37 8.19
C ARG A 21 -7.73 -9.97 8.13
N THR A 22 -6.83 -9.39 7.34
CA THR A 22 -5.44 -9.85 7.14
C THR A 22 -4.46 -9.07 8.02
N PHE A 23 -4.75 -7.81 8.33
CA PHE A 23 -3.94 -6.96 9.22
C PHE A 23 -4.81 -5.99 10.05
N CYS A 24 -4.22 -5.39 11.09
CA CYS A 24 -4.79 -4.26 11.82
C CYS A 24 -4.20 -2.94 11.31
N GLY A 25 -5.02 -1.92 11.10
CA GLY A 25 -4.56 -0.63 10.57
C GLY A 25 -3.58 0.11 11.49
N LYS A 26 -3.71 -0.03 12.82
CA LYS A 26 -2.90 0.74 13.78
C LYS A 26 -1.82 -0.05 14.51
N PHE A 27 -2.10 -1.30 14.90
CA PHE A 27 -1.22 -2.07 15.78
C PHE A 27 -0.53 -3.21 15.03
N GLU A 28 0.77 -3.38 15.26
CA GLU A 28 1.55 -4.46 14.66
C GLU A 28 1.22 -5.85 15.25
N ASN A 29 0.85 -5.90 16.53
CA ASN A 29 0.42 -7.10 17.24
C ASN A 29 -0.96 -6.89 17.88
N PRO A 30 -2.07 -6.89 17.11
CA PRO A 30 -3.42 -6.71 17.65
C PRO A 30 -3.80 -7.76 18.72
N LYS A 31 -3.16 -8.92 18.73
CA LYS A 31 -3.38 -9.98 19.74
C LYS A 31 -2.97 -9.56 21.14
N GLU A 32 -1.82 -8.90 21.25
CA GLU A 32 -1.25 -8.46 22.54
C GLU A 32 -2.10 -7.37 23.18
N MET A 33 -2.79 -6.57 22.36
CA MET A 33 -3.68 -5.50 22.84
C MET A 33 -4.90 -6.01 23.61
N TRP A 34 -5.19 -7.31 23.57
CA TRP A 34 -6.29 -7.94 24.30
C TRP A 34 -5.86 -8.60 25.62
N VAL A 35 -4.55 -8.67 25.91
CA VAL A 35 -4.02 -9.32 27.12
C VAL A 35 -4.50 -8.60 28.38
N THR A 36 -4.59 -7.27 28.34
CA THR A 36 -5.00 -6.43 29.47
C THR A 36 -6.50 -6.12 29.50
N GLY A 37 -7.31 -6.77 28.67
CA GLY A 37 -8.77 -6.63 28.67
C GLY A 37 -9.34 -6.14 27.35
N ARG A 38 -9.21 -4.84 27.04
CA ARG A 38 -9.77 -4.22 25.82
C ARG A 38 -8.71 -3.53 24.98
N CYS A 39 -8.70 -3.82 23.68
CA CYS A 39 -7.83 -3.15 22.73
C CYS A 39 -8.20 -1.67 22.59
N LYS A 40 -7.21 -0.78 22.65
CA LYS A 40 -7.37 0.69 22.53
C LYS A 40 -7.98 1.14 21.19
N GLY A 41 -7.82 0.33 20.14
CA GLY A 41 -8.42 0.58 18.82
C GLY A 41 -9.85 0.06 18.66
N PHE A 42 -10.36 -0.74 19.59
CA PHE A 42 -11.66 -1.40 19.45
C PHE A 42 -12.81 -0.40 19.63
N MET A 43 -13.57 -0.17 18.55
CA MET A 43 -14.63 0.84 18.46
C MET A 43 -14.14 2.28 18.65
N ASN A 44 -12.88 2.55 18.30
CA ASN A 44 -12.31 3.89 18.37
C ASN A 44 -12.32 4.55 16.98
N GLU A 45 -13.32 5.37 16.73
CA GLU A 45 -13.49 6.08 15.45
C GLU A 45 -12.37 7.10 15.19
N ALA A 46 -11.84 7.74 16.23
CA ALA A 46 -10.74 8.70 16.07
C ALA A 46 -9.48 8.03 15.49
N LEU A 47 -9.14 6.82 15.97
CA LEU A 47 -8.02 6.05 15.43
C LEU A 47 -8.28 5.53 14.01
N LEU A 48 -9.55 5.24 13.66
CA LEU A 48 -9.91 4.88 12.30
C LEU A 48 -9.72 6.07 11.36
N GLN A 49 -10.19 7.25 11.74
CA GLN A 49 -10.05 8.47 10.94
C GLN A 49 -8.59 8.91 10.78
N GLU A 50 -7.77 8.77 11.83
CA GLU A 50 -6.32 8.99 11.75
C GLU A 50 -5.67 8.05 10.73
N TYR A 51 -5.99 6.74 10.79
CA TYR A 51 -5.47 5.77 9.84
C TYR A 51 -5.90 6.07 8.39
N LEU A 52 -7.15 6.43 8.18
CA LEU A 52 -7.64 6.79 6.84
C LEU A 52 -6.91 8.03 6.29
N ARG A 53 -6.68 9.04 7.14
CA ARG A 53 -5.93 10.25 6.75
C ARG A 53 -4.47 9.94 6.40
N GLU A 54 -3.82 9.08 7.19
CA GLU A 54 -2.45 8.59 6.91
C GLU A 54 -2.40 7.74 5.62
N ALA A 55 -3.44 6.94 5.35
CA ALA A 55 -3.54 6.16 4.13
C ALA A 55 -3.81 7.03 2.89
N GLU A 56 -4.53 8.14 3.07
CA GLU A 56 -4.90 9.08 2.02
C GLU A 56 -3.75 10.06 1.70
N THR A 57 -2.74 10.21 2.57
CA THR A 57 -1.52 10.93 2.18
C THR A 57 -0.83 10.18 1.04
N PRO A 58 -0.77 10.74 -0.17
CA PRO A 58 -0.12 10.09 -1.29
C PRO A 58 1.32 9.84 -0.90
N HIS A 59 1.76 8.59 -0.94
CA HIS A 59 3.16 8.25 -0.78
C HIS A 59 3.96 9.18 -1.71
N LEU A 60 4.74 10.09 -1.12
CA LEU A 60 5.56 11.06 -1.83
C LEU A 60 6.23 10.34 -2.99
N VAL A 61 5.91 10.74 -4.22
CA VAL A 61 6.41 10.10 -5.43
C VAL A 61 7.92 10.16 -5.34
N THR A 62 8.53 9.02 -5.01
CA THR A 62 9.99 8.99 -4.80
C THR A 62 10.66 9.20 -6.14
N SER A 63 11.86 9.79 -6.16
CA SER A 63 12.62 9.94 -7.41
C SER A 63 12.83 8.60 -8.14
N LYS A 64 12.82 7.48 -7.41
CA LYS A 64 12.87 6.13 -8.00
C LYS A 64 11.61 5.78 -8.78
N MET A 65 10.42 6.11 -8.25
CA MET A 65 9.15 5.90 -8.95
C MET A 65 9.07 6.75 -10.21
N VAL A 66 9.50 8.02 -10.14
CA VAL A 66 9.59 8.89 -11.33
C VAL A 66 10.52 8.28 -12.38
N ARG A 67 11.71 7.82 -11.99
CA ARG A 67 12.65 7.18 -12.92
C ARG A 67 12.07 5.93 -13.58
N GLN A 68 11.33 5.10 -12.83
CA GLN A 68 10.69 3.90 -13.37
C GLN A 68 9.60 4.25 -14.38
N GLU A 69 8.79 5.27 -14.08
CA GLU A 69 7.73 5.71 -14.99
C GLU A 69 8.29 6.31 -16.28
N VAL A 70 9.34 7.13 -16.19
CA VAL A 70 10.05 7.66 -17.37
C VAL A 70 10.64 6.53 -18.20
N ALA A 71 11.23 5.51 -17.57
CA ALA A 71 11.74 4.34 -18.29
C ALA A 71 10.62 3.54 -18.98
N ARG A 72 9.47 3.38 -18.31
CA ARG A 72 8.28 2.71 -18.87
C ARG A 72 7.74 3.43 -20.10
N LEU A 73 7.65 4.76 -20.05
CA LEU A 73 7.22 5.59 -21.18
C LEU A 73 8.20 5.49 -22.34
N ARG A 74 9.51 5.59 -22.08
CA ARG A 74 10.56 5.45 -23.12
C ARG A 74 10.62 4.05 -23.74
N ALA A 75 10.28 3.00 -22.98
CA ALA A 75 10.22 1.64 -23.51
C ALA A 75 9.13 1.46 -24.58
N THR A 76 8.14 2.35 -24.63
CA THR A 76 7.11 2.35 -25.68
C THR A 76 7.51 3.12 -26.93
N GLU A 77 8.64 3.84 -26.91
CA GLU A 77 9.16 4.52 -28.08
C GLU A 77 9.92 3.53 -28.98
N PRO A 78 9.64 3.49 -30.30
CA PRO A 78 10.41 2.66 -31.23
C PRO A 78 11.86 3.13 -31.25
N HIS A 79 12.77 2.29 -30.76
CA HIS A 79 14.20 2.54 -30.78
C HIS A 79 14.76 2.27 -32.18
N TYR A 80 14.89 3.32 -32.98
CA TYR A 80 15.62 3.27 -34.25
C TYR A 80 17.13 3.30 -33.96
N GLN A 81 17.69 2.17 -33.54
CA GLN A 81 19.14 1.99 -33.50
C GLN A 81 19.68 1.96 -34.94
N GLY A 82 20.06 3.13 -35.45
CA GLY A 82 20.85 3.27 -36.69
C GLY A 82 20.18 2.77 -37.97
N LYS A 83 18.86 2.59 -37.99
CA LYS A 83 18.09 2.30 -39.22
C LYS A 83 17.17 3.47 -39.51
N GLU A 84 17.24 4.00 -40.73
CA GLU A 84 16.40 5.11 -41.19
C GLU A 84 14.92 4.81 -40.89
N ARG A 85 14.20 5.83 -40.41
CA ARG A 85 12.74 5.77 -40.26
C ARG A 85 12.16 5.33 -41.62
N PRO A 86 11.28 4.32 -41.69
CA PRO A 86 10.62 4.00 -42.93
C PRO A 86 9.77 5.22 -43.31
N GLU A 87 10.18 5.94 -44.35
CA GLU A 87 9.32 6.97 -44.93
C GLU A 87 8.08 6.26 -45.46
N HIS A 88 6.91 6.65 -44.93
CA HIS A 88 5.62 6.19 -45.41
C HIS A 88 5.51 6.55 -46.89
N ARG A 89 5.82 5.59 -47.76
CA ARG A 89 5.54 5.70 -49.19
C ARG A 89 4.04 5.49 -49.37
N TYR A 90 3.31 6.59 -49.44
CA TYR A 90 1.94 6.58 -49.97
C TYR A 90 2.00 6.00 -51.39
N VAL A 91 1.20 4.97 -51.63
CA VAL A 91 0.82 4.48 -52.96
C VAL A 91 -0.66 4.72 -53.12
#